data_AF-A0A947QLT8-F1
#
_entry.id   AF-A0A947QLT8-F1
#
_cell.length_a   1.000
_cell.length_b   1.000
_cell.length_c   1.000
_cell.angle_alpha   90.00
_cell.angle_beta   90.00
_cell.angle_gamma   90.00
#
_symmetry.space_group_name_H-M   'P 1'
#
loop_
_entity.id
_entity.type
_entity.pdbx_description
1 polymer ?
#
loop_
_entity_poly.entity_id
_entity_poly.type
_entity_poly.pdbx_seq_one_letter_code
_entity_poly.pdbx_strand_id
1 'polypeptide(L)'
;MHISAFVHPTAVIIGNVKIGKQVFVGPDAVIRADEPKSSIFIGANCNVQDRVIVHALQNTSVYVDNNSSLSHGCIVHGPCKIGKKCSCLCS
;
A
#
# COMPACT_ATOMS: atom_id res chain seq x y z
N MET A 1 10.81 -1.99 -5.74
CA MET A 1 10.47 -0.67 -5.16
C MET A 1 11.28 0.40 -5.87
N HIS A 2 10.77 1.63 -5.97
CA HIS A 2 11.56 2.75 -6.46
C HIS A 2 12.58 3.22 -5.41
N ILE A 3 13.79 3.62 -5.84
CA ILE A 3 14.89 4.01 -4.94
C ILE A 3 14.58 5.23 -4.06
N SER A 4 13.67 6.09 -4.51
CA SER A 4 13.25 7.27 -3.77
C SER A 4 12.13 6.99 -2.76
N ALA A 5 11.64 5.75 -2.65
CA ALA A 5 10.63 5.40 -1.68
C ALA A 5 11.30 5.18 -0.33
N PHE A 6 10.66 5.66 0.73
CA PHE A 6 11.09 5.39 2.10
C PHE A 6 10.21 4.31 2.69
N VAL A 7 10.84 3.27 3.24
CA VAL A 7 10.17 2.19 3.95
C VAL A 7 10.76 2.13 5.36
N HIS A 8 9.91 2.32 6.36
CA HIS A 8 10.35 2.21 7.75
C HIS A 8 10.89 0.79 8.04
N PRO A 9 11.96 0.64 8.84
CA PRO A 9 12.56 -0.68 9.11
C PRO A 9 11.61 -1.72 9.71
N THR A 10 10.54 -1.30 10.39
CA THR A 10 9.53 -2.20 10.98
C THR A 10 8.37 -2.51 10.02
N ALA A 11 8.29 -1.86 8.86
CA ALA A 11 7.27 -2.17 7.88
C ALA A 11 7.53 -3.53 7.22
N VAL A 12 6.46 -4.28 6.97
CA VAL A 12 6.51 -5.62 6.38
C VAL A 12 5.94 -5.57 4.98
N ILE A 13 6.73 -5.99 3.99
CA ILE A 13 6.33 -5.98 2.58
C ILE A 13 6.62 -7.35 1.97
N ILE A 14 5.57 -8.04 1.53
CA ILE A 14 5.66 -9.44 1.11
C ILE A 14 4.99 -9.65 -0.25
N GLY A 15 5.66 -10.40 -1.12
CA GLY A 15 5.10 -10.88 -2.38
C GLY A 15 5.12 -9.85 -3.51
N ASN A 16 4.12 -9.89 -4.39
CA ASN A 16 4.07 -9.08 -5.60
C ASN A 16 3.61 -7.64 -5.33
N VAL A 17 4.52 -6.84 -4.77
CA VAL A 17 4.27 -5.44 -4.39
C VAL A 17 5.12 -4.49 -5.23
N LYS A 18 4.46 -3.52 -5.86
CA LYS A 18 5.11 -2.43 -6.61
C LYS A 18 4.88 -1.11 -5.89
N ILE A 19 5.97 -0.44 -5.52
CA ILE A 19 5.97 0.86 -4.85
C ILE A 19 6.58 1.92 -5.75
N GLY A 20 5.80 2.97 -6.01
CA GLY A 20 6.14 4.10 -6.86
C GLY A 20 7.15 5.07 -6.25
N LYS A 21 7.36 6.20 -6.95
CA LYS A 21 8.30 7.25 -6.54
C LYS A 21 7.78 8.01 -5.32
N GLN A 22 8.68 8.49 -4.49
CA GLN A 22 8.41 9.33 -3.31
C GLN A 22 7.26 8.79 -2.43
N VAL A 23 7.18 7.46 -2.30
CA VAL A 23 6.22 6.82 -1.39
C VAL A 23 6.83 6.77 -0.01
N PHE A 24 6.05 7.10 1.01
CA PHE A 24 6.37 6.87 2.41
C PHE A 24 5.60 5.66 2.92
N VAL A 25 6.29 4.68 3.52
CA VAL A 25 5.69 3.56 4.26
C VAL A 25 6.10 3.67 5.72
N GLY A 26 5.13 3.91 6.58
CA GLY A 26 5.32 4.16 8.00
C GLY A 26 5.57 2.91 8.84
N PRO A 27 6.01 3.09 10.10
CA PRO A 27 6.13 2.04 11.09
C PRO A 27 4.97 1.04 11.12
N ASP A 28 5.33 -0.24 11.19
CA ASP A 28 4.40 -1.36 11.40
C ASP A 28 3.32 -1.51 10.31
N ALA A 29 3.47 -0.82 9.17
CA ALA A 29 2.63 -1.05 8.01
C ALA A 29 2.89 -2.43 7.41
N VAL A 30 1.84 -3.13 7.01
CA VAL A 30 1.90 -4.48 6.43
C VAL A 30 1.29 -4.45 5.03
N ILE A 31 2.12 -4.66 4.01
CA ILE A 31 1.71 -4.71 2.60
C ILE A 31 2.00 -6.10 2.06
N ARG A 32 0.96 -6.92 1.89
CA ARG A 32 1.11 -8.34 1.64
C ARG A 32 0.30 -8.79 0.41
N ALA A 33 1.02 -9.14 -0.65
CA ALA A 33 0.50 -9.73 -1.88
C ALA A 33 1.06 -11.15 -2.06
N ASP A 34 0.75 -12.02 -1.11
CA ASP A 34 1.27 -13.38 -1.00
C ASP A 34 0.24 -14.47 -1.37
N GLU A 35 -1.03 -14.11 -1.57
CA GLU A 35 -2.01 -15.02 -2.15
C GLU A 35 -1.70 -15.32 -3.63
N PRO A 36 -2.04 -16.52 -4.15
CA PRO A 36 -1.75 -16.87 -5.53
C PRO A 36 -2.33 -15.86 -6.54
N LYS A 37 -1.50 -15.43 -7.49
CA LYS A 37 -1.87 -14.43 -8.51
C LYS A 37 -2.41 -13.11 -7.93
N SER A 38 -2.06 -12.78 -6.70
CA SER A 38 -2.35 -11.47 -6.10
C SER A 38 -1.28 -10.44 -6.47
N SER A 39 -1.63 -9.14 -6.43
CA SER A 39 -0.67 -8.06 -6.61
C SER A 39 -1.12 -6.77 -5.92
N ILE A 40 -0.17 -5.98 -5.45
CA ILE A 40 -0.43 -4.65 -4.88
C ILE A 40 0.42 -3.61 -5.62
N PHE A 41 -0.22 -2.52 -6.05
CA PHE A 41 0.44 -1.38 -6.65
C PHE A 41 0.16 -0.12 -5.82
N ILE A 42 1.22 0.56 -5.42
CA ILE A 42 1.18 1.87 -4.77
C ILE A 42 1.82 2.89 -5.70
N GLY A 43 1.01 3.87 -6.13
CA GLY A 43 1.40 4.96 -7.02
C GLY A 43 2.41 5.92 -6.39
N ALA A 44 2.87 6.88 -7.18
CA ALA A 44 3.84 7.88 -6.75
C ALA A 44 3.21 8.89 -5.78
N ASN A 45 4.06 9.45 -4.91
CA ASN A 45 3.71 10.48 -3.92
C ASN A 45 2.60 10.04 -2.95
N CYS A 46 2.47 8.74 -2.71
CA CYS A 46 1.52 8.21 -1.74
C CYS A 46 2.15 8.11 -0.35
N ASN A 47 1.32 8.12 0.68
CA ASN A 47 1.74 7.75 2.02
C ASN A 47 0.90 6.57 2.52
N VAL A 48 1.59 5.55 3.01
CA VAL A 48 1.05 4.42 3.74
C VAL A 48 1.46 4.62 5.18
N GLN A 49 0.57 5.17 6.01
CA GLN A 49 0.92 5.59 7.36
C GLN A 49 1.03 4.40 8.33
N ASP A 50 1.27 4.71 9.61
CA ASP A 50 1.56 3.69 10.62
C ASP A 50 0.45 2.64 10.71
N ARG A 51 0.84 1.37 10.85
CA ARG A 51 -0.09 0.23 11.06
C ARG A 51 -1.14 0.04 9.96
N VAL A 52 -0.95 0.65 8.78
CA VAL A 52 -1.80 0.36 7.63
C VAL A 52 -1.60 -1.08 7.17
N ILE A 53 -2.69 -1.78 6.89
CA ILE A 53 -2.68 -3.12 6.31
C ILE A 53 -3.21 -3.04 4.88
N VAL A 54 -2.42 -3.52 3.93
CA VAL A 54 -2.84 -3.70 2.53
C VAL A 54 -2.69 -5.16 2.16
N HIS A 55 -3.79 -5.80 1.77
CA HIS A 55 -3.82 -7.20 1.39
C HIS A 55 -4.61 -7.41 0.11
N ALA A 56 -4.18 -8.33 -0.75
CA ALA A 56 -4.88 -8.69 -1.98
C ALA A 56 -5.28 -10.16 -1.95
N LEU A 57 -6.58 -10.44 -2.13
CA LEU A 57 -7.12 -11.80 -2.25
C LEU A 57 -6.58 -12.50 -3.51
N GLN A 58 -6.60 -13.83 -3.52
CA GLN A 58 -6.25 -14.68 -4.65
C GLN A 58 -6.89 -14.20 -5.96
N ASN A 59 -6.10 -14.12 -7.02
CA ASN A 59 -6.50 -13.62 -8.34
C ASN A 59 -7.00 -12.16 -8.37
N THR A 60 -6.76 -11.38 -7.31
CA THR A 60 -7.17 -9.96 -7.26
C THR A 60 -5.97 -9.03 -7.12
N SER A 61 -6.26 -7.73 -7.12
CA SER A 61 -5.25 -6.71 -6.93
C SER A 61 -5.76 -5.54 -6.12
N VAL A 62 -4.82 -4.84 -5.49
CA VAL A 62 -5.06 -3.53 -4.90
C VAL A 62 -4.28 -2.48 -5.70
N TYR A 63 -4.97 -1.45 -6.14
CA TYR A 63 -4.37 -0.30 -6.82
C TYR A 63 -4.59 0.97 -6.00
N VAL A 64 -3.49 1.57 -5.54
CA VAL A 64 -3.49 2.91 -4.94
C VAL A 64 -2.92 3.86 -5.98
N ASP A 65 -3.74 4.75 -6.54
CA ASP A 65 -3.29 5.73 -7.52
C ASP A 65 -2.48 6.86 -6.84
N ASN A 66 -1.86 7.70 -7.65
CA ASN A 66 -0.86 8.67 -7.23
C ASN A 66 -1.45 9.75 -6.30
N ASN A 67 -0.60 10.27 -5.41
CA ASN A 67 -0.92 11.36 -4.47
C ASN A 67 -2.05 11.01 -3.49
N SER A 68 -2.17 9.73 -3.13
CA SER A 68 -3.21 9.25 -2.21
C SER A 68 -2.62 8.86 -0.85
N SER A 69 -3.44 8.98 0.19
CA SER A 69 -3.05 8.78 1.57
C SER A 69 -3.84 7.64 2.19
N LEU A 70 -3.15 6.65 2.75
CA LEU A 70 -3.75 5.64 3.61
C LEU A 70 -3.41 6.02 5.05
N SER A 71 -4.42 6.44 5.80
CA SER A 71 -4.20 7.00 7.14
C SER A 71 -3.91 5.92 8.17
N HIS A 72 -3.32 6.31 9.30
CA HIS A 72 -2.90 5.41 10.36
C HIS A 72 -3.99 4.36 10.70
N GLY A 73 -3.60 3.09 10.76
CA GLY A 73 -4.48 1.96 11.09
C GLY A 73 -5.44 1.53 9.99
N CYS A 74 -5.37 2.10 8.77
CA CYS A 74 -6.29 1.71 7.72
C CYS A 74 -6.07 0.33 7.13
N ILE A 75 -7.19 -0.34 6.80
CA ILE A 75 -7.19 -1.67 6.21
C ILE A 75 -7.74 -1.57 4.79
N VAL A 76 -6.93 -1.98 3.82
CA VAL A 76 -7.30 -2.05 2.40
C VAL A 76 -7.22 -3.51 1.96
N HIS A 77 -8.36 -4.05 1.55
CA HIS A 77 -8.46 -5.45 1.13
C HIS A 77 -8.93 -5.55 -0.32
N GLY A 78 -8.21 -6.31 -1.14
CA GLY A 78 -8.52 -6.55 -2.55
C GLY A 78 -9.81 -7.40 -2.74
N PRO A 79 -10.51 -7.25 -3.88
CA PRO A 79 -10.22 -6.36 -5.01
C PRO A 79 -10.55 -4.90 -4.68
N CYS A 80 -9.59 -3.99 -4.84
CA CYS A 80 -9.78 -2.58 -4.46
C CYS A 80 -9.01 -1.63 -5.37
N LYS A 81 -9.61 -0.48 -5.70
CA LYS A 81 -8.95 0.62 -6.39
C LYS A 81 -9.21 1.93 -5.65
N ILE A 82 -8.16 2.53 -5.14
CA ILE A 82 -8.17 3.86 -4.52
C ILE A 82 -7.74 4.86 -5.58
N GLY A 83 -8.62 5.84 -5.83
CA GLY A 83 -8.43 6.85 -6.86
C GLY A 83 -7.27 7.80 -6.56
N LYS A 84 -6.95 8.66 -7.53
CA LYS A 84 -5.92 9.68 -7.43
C LYS A 84 -6.35 10.78 -6.47
N LYS A 85 -5.45 11.27 -5.60
CA LYS A 85 -5.76 12.31 -4.60
C LYS A 85 -6.88 11.91 -3.63
N CYS A 86 -6.96 10.63 -3.29
CA CYS A 86 -7.91 10.14 -2.29
C CYS A 86 -7.22 9.97 -0.93
N SER A 87 -7.94 10.26 0.15
CA SER A 87 -7.50 9.99 1.51
C SER A 87 -8.43 8.96 2.14
N CYS A 88 -7.89 7.77 2.44
CA CYS A 88 -8.58 6.76 3.23
C CYS A 88 -8.34 7.07 4.70
N LEU A 89 -9.39 7.47 5.41
CA LEU A 89 -9.39 7.79 6.83
C LEU A 89 -10.04 6.65 7.59
N CYS A 90 -9.50 6.34 8.76
CA CYS A 90 -10.05 5.31 9.63
C CYS A 90 -10.64 5.95 10.87
N SER A 91 -11.91 5.63 11.13
CA SER A 91 -12.73 6.10 12.26
C SER A 91 -12.75 5.07 13.37
#